data_AF-A0A3B3Y1A8-F1
#
_entry.id   AF-A0A3B3Y1A8-F1
#
_cell.length_a   1.000
_cell.length_b   1.000
_cell.length_c   1.000
_cell.angle_alpha   90.00
_cell.angle_beta   90.00
_cell.angle_gamma   90.00
#
_symmetry.space_group_name_H-M   'P 1'
#
loop_
_entity.id
_entity.type
_entity.pdbx_description
1 polymer ?
#
loop_
_entity_poly.entity_id
_entity_poly.type
_entity_poly.pdbx_seq_one_letter_code
_entity_poly.pdbx_strand_id
1 'polypeptide(L)'
;MSLCAECFNNGDHTGHDFNMFRSQAGGACDCGDSNVMRDSGFCRRHRLRTGENVPSIPRDLLLMSEMVLPRFILCIIQYLRDGYIEPAERDLQKVLQQLEPQITFLEELTKMGGAMRTVLTKILTNQQTYKELSMGKEDNLYAKKNYDKYLSALKNSDLVSVEEKNQSAAADIAVGAEGGAGAMVLLGTEDQDGGQSVGQRKRVKLSSSTKDPYIIDSLKHKCFLEELLFWTIKFEFPQKMVTFLLNMLPDQDYKITFTKTFVQHYAFIMKTLMKSHESDTMSNRIVHISVQLFSNEELARHMTEECQLLDIMVTVLLYMMESCLIKSELQGLWLFKQSCVRLQSLRDCLV
;
A
#
# COMPACT_ATOMS: atom_id res chain seq x y z
N MET A 1 -7.13 -17.08 -2.78
CA MET A 1 -6.44 -18.07 -3.62
C MET A 1 -6.81 -17.84 -5.08
N SER A 2 -5.82 -17.71 -5.97
CA SER A 2 -5.99 -17.56 -7.41
C SER A 2 -5.03 -18.49 -8.15
N LEU A 3 -5.52 -19.20 -9.15
CA LEU A 3 -4.74 -20.11 -9.99
C LEU A 3 -4.73 -19.61 -11.43
N CYS A 4 -3.59 -19.72 -12.11
CA CYS A 4 -3.56 -19.51 -13.55
C CYS A 4 -4.33 -20.65 -14.26
N ALA A 5 -4.84 -20.38 -15.46
CA ALA A 5 -5.63 -21.35 -16.22
C ALA A 5 -4.92 -22.69 -16.42
N GLU A 6 -3.61 -22.67 -16.66
CA GLU A 6 -2.81 -23.89 -16.81
C GLU A 6 -2.76 -24.70 -15.51
N CYS A 7 -2.57 -24.06 -14.35
CA CYS A 7 -2.53 -24.76 -13.07
C CYS A 7 -3.89 -25.32 -12.68
N PHE A 8 -4.96 -24.56 -12.91
CA PHE A 8 -6.33 -25.02 -12.65
C PHE A 8 -6.67 -26.25 -13.49
N ASN A 9 -6.42 -26.20 -14.81
CA ASN A 9 -6.73 -27.32 -15.71
C ASN A 9 -5.89 -28.58 -15.46
N ASN A 10 -4.69 -28.43 -14.88
CA ASN A 10 -3.79 -29.54 -14.55
C ASN A 10 -3.86 -29.95 -13.06
N GLY A 11 -4.74 -29.33 -12.27
CA GLY A 11 -5.05 -29.67 -10.89
C GLY A 11 -6.30 -30.55 -10.79
N ASP A 12 -6.55 -31.10 -9.60
CA ASP A 12 -7.84 -31.72 -9.29
C ASP A 12 -8.65 -30.75 -8.43
N HIS A 13 -9.78 -30.33 -8.99
CA HIS A 13 -10.71 -29.39 -8.38
C HIS A 13 -12.15 -29.94 -8.44
N THR A 14 -12.29 -31.26 -8.60
CA THR A 14 -13.59 -31.94 -8.68
C THR A 14 -14.40 -31.71 -7.41
N GLY A 15 -15.62 -31.18 -7.55
CA GLY A 15 -16.53 -30.94 -6.42
C GLY A 15 -16.20 -29.70 -5.58
N HIS A 16 -15.25 -28.86 -6.01
CA HIS A 16 -14.97 -27.57 -5.37
C HIS A 16 -15.72 -26.44 -6.08
N ASP A 17 -16.10 -25.41 -5.31
CA ASP A 17 -16.64 -24.18 -5.87
C ASP A 17 -15.50 -23.29 -6.40
N PHE A 18 -15.71 -22.68 -7.56
CA PHE A 18 -14.73 -21.81 -8.19
C PHE A 18 -15.39 -20.77 -9.09
N ASN A 19 -14.69 -19.65 -9.27
CA ASN A 19 -15.08 -18.62 -10.23
C ASN A 19 -13.94 -18.41 -11.24
N MET A 20 -14.29 -18.35 -12.53
CA MET A 20 -13.34 -18.08 -13.61
C MET A 20 -13.50 -16.65 -14.10
N PHE A 21 -12.44 -15.87 -14.02
CA PHE A 21 -12.42 -14.49 -14.48
C PHE A 21 -11.11 -14.18 -15.21
N ARG A 22 -11.13 -13.14 -16.05
CA ARG A 22 -9.90 -12.58 -16.61
C ARG A 22 -9.39 -11.51 -15.65
N SER A 23 -8.21 -11.72 -15.06
CA SER A 23 -7.60 -10.69 -14.22
C SER A 23 -7.23 -9.47 -15.05
N GLN A 24 -7.77 -8.30 -14.68
CA GLN A 24 -7.40 -7.01 -15.26
C GLN A 24 -6.17 -6.38 -14.59
N ALA A 25 -5.77 -6.88 -13.43
CA ALA A 25 -4.69 -6.31 -12.61
C ALA A 25 -3.42 -7.19 -12.54
N GLY A 26 -3.35 -8.26 -13.34
CA GLY A 26 -2.28 -9.26 -13.23
C GLY A 26 -2.46 -10.17 -12.02
N GLY A 27 -1.37 -10.75 -11.50
CA GLY A 27 -1.42 -11.54 -10.25
C GLY A 27 -0.51 -12.77 -10.24
N ALA A 28 -0.17 -13.22 -9.03
CA ALA A 28 0.54 -14.48 -8.83
C ALA A 28 -0.40 -15.69 -8.88
N CYS A 29 0.13 -16.82 -9.34
CA CYS A 29 -0.53 -18.12 -9.21
C CYS A 29 -0.13 -18.75 -7.87
N ASP A 30 -1.10 -19.14 -7.04
CA ASP A 30 -0.87 -19.74 -5.72
C ASP A 30 -0.53 -21.24 -5.79
N CYS A 31 -0.48 -21.83 -6.99
CA CYS A 31 -0.22 -23.25 -7.17
C CYS A 31 1.19 -23.62 -6.69
N GLY A 32 1.28 -24.52 -5.71
CA GLY A 32 2.54 -24.95 -5.10
C GLY A 32 2.89 -24.23 -3.80
N ASP A 33 2.12 -23.22 -3.38
CA ASP A 33 2.29 -22.57 -2.07
C ASP A 33 1.38 -23.25 -1.02
N SER A 34 1.99 -24.09 -0.18
CA SER A 34 1.29 -24.84 0.88
C SER A 34 0.76 -23.95 2.00
N ASN A 35 1.21 -22.69 2.08
CA ASN A 35 0.70 -21.73 3.03
C ASN A 35 -0.63 -21.09 2.59
N VAL A 36 -1.00 -21.20 1.32
CA VAL A 36 -2.20 -20.57 0.74
C VAL A 36 -3.23 -21.61 0.34
N MET A 37 -2.81 -22.80 -0.08
CA MET A 37 -3.72 -23.88 -0.44
C MET A 37 -3.16 -25.26 -0.13
N ARG A 38 -4.04 -26.24 0.05
CA ARG A 38 -3.63 -27.62 0.35
C ARG A 38 -2.91 -28.25 -0.84
N ASP A 39 -1.91 -29.08 -0.56
CA ASP A 39 -1.13 -29.84 -1.54
C ASP A 39 -1.99 -30.68 -2.50
N SER A 40 -3.17 -31.13 -2.05
CA SER A 40 -4.13 -31.87 -2.87
C SER A 40 -4.66 -31.05 -4.06
N GLY A 41 -4.67 -29.73 -3.95
CA GLY A 41 -5.10 -28.81 -5.02
C GLY A 41 -3.96 -28.38 -5.95
N PHE A 42 -2.71 -28.74 -5.68
CA PHE A 42 -1.61 -28.41 -6.60
C PHE A 42 -1.76 -29.16 -7.92
N CYS A 43 -1.34 -28.52 -9.00
CA CYS A 43 -1.24 -29.15 -10.31
C CYS A 43 -0.10 -30.18 -10.32
N ARG A 44 -0.13 -31.10 -11.30
CA ARG A 44 0.89 -32.17 -11.40
C ARG A 44 2.33 -31.64 -11.43
N ARG A 45 2.56 -30.46 -12.01
CA ARG A 45 3.88 -29.82 -12.10
C ARG A 45 4.36 -29.25 -10.76
N HIS A 46 3.46 -28.67 -9.96
CA HIS A 46 3.78 -27.99 -8.70
C HIS A 46 3.56 -28.87 -7.45
N ARG A 47 3.08 -30.11 -7.60
CA ARG A 47 3.12 -31.13 -6.53
C ARG A 47 4.53 -31.66 -6.27
N LEU A 48 5.36 -31.69 -7.30
CA LEU A 48 6.74 -32.15 -7.15
C LEU A 48 7.49 -31.08 -6.37
N ARG A 49 8.11 -31.47 -5.23
CA ARG A 49 9.11 -30.63 -4.56
C ARG A 49 10.34 -30.53 -5.47
N THR A 50 10.27 -29.67 -6.48
CA THR A 50 11.39 -29.28 -7.33
C THR A 50 12.36 -28.47 -6.46
N GLY A 51 13.17 -29.15 -5.66
CA GLY A 51 14.08 -28.49 -4.71
C GLY A 51 15.04 -29.41 -3.98
N GLU A 52 14.73 -30.69 -3.81
CA GLU A 52 15.59 -31.58 -3.01
C GLU A 52 16.88 -32.02 -3.72
N ASN A 53 16.99 -31.83 -5.05
CA ASN A 53 18.18 -32.19 -5.84
C ASN A 53 18.47 -31.22 -7.00
N VAL A 54 18.19 -29.92 -6.84
CA VAL A 54 18.50 -28.92 -7.88
C VAL A 54 19.95 -28.46 -7.69
N PRO A 55 20.83 -28.63 -8.70
CA PRO A 55 22.20 -28.13 -8.62
C PRO A 55 22.18 -26.62 -8.40
N SER A 56 23.00 -26.12 -7.48
CA SER A 56 23.19 -24.69 -7.31
C SER A 56 23.74 -24.09 -8.60
N ILE A 57 23.10 -23.04 -9.11
CA ILE A 57 23.58 -22.34 -10.30
C ILE A 57 24.95 -21.72 -10.00
N PRO A 58 25.97 -21.94 -10.85
CA PRO A 58 27.27 -21.31 -10.69
C PRO A 58 27.13 -19.79 -10.56
N ARG A 59 27.74 -19.20 -9.51
CA ARG A 59 27.60 -17.77 -9.19
C ARG A 59 28.02 -16.88 -10.36
N ASP A 60 29.02 -17.30 -11.14
CA ASP A 60 29.56 -16.54 -12.27
C ASP A 60 28.49 -16.25 -13.35
N LEU A 61 27.48 -17.13 -13.48
CA LEU A 61 26.37 -16.93 -14.42
C LEU A 61 25.38 -15.85 -13.95
N LEU A 62 25.31 -15.60 -12.64
CA LEU A 62 24.42 -14.60 -12.04
C LEU A 62 25.12 -13.25 -11.79
N LEU A 63 26.46 -13.25 -11.76
CA LEU A 63 27.26 -12.08 -11.41
C LEU A 63 26.95 -10.86 -12.30
N MET A 64 26.82 -11.07 -13.61
CA MET A 64 26.48 -9.98 -14.53
C MET A 64 25.11 -9.37 -14.22
N SER A 65 24.13 -10.20 -13.87
CA SER A 65 22.81 -9.74 -13.45
C SER A 65 22.88 -8.95 -12.14
N GLU A 66 23.64 -9.44 -11.15
CA GLU A 66 23.84 -8.76 -9.86
C GLU A 66 24.53 -7.39 -10.01
N MET A 67 25.35 -7.20 -11.05
CA MET A 67 26.05 -5.94 -11.31
C MET A 67 25.25 -4.94 -12.16
N VAL A 68 24.51 -5.43 -13.15
CA VAL A 68 23.81 -4.58 -14.13
C VAL A 68 22.41 -4.17 -13.64
N LEU A 69 21.66 -5.12 -13.07
CA LEU A 69 20.27 -4.89 -12.71
C LEU A 69 20.03 -3.83 -11.62
N PRO A 70 20.89 -3.66 -10.60
CA PRO A 70 20.69 -2.56 -9.64
C PRO A 70 20.71 -1.18 -10.31
N ARG A 71 21.61 -0.98 -11.29
CA ARG A 71 21.68 0.26 -12.07
C ARG A 71 20.49 0.41 -13.00
N PHE A 72 20.06 -0.68 -13.61
CA PHE A 72 18.86 -0.68 -14.46
C PHE A 72 17.60 -0.29 -13.68
N ILE A 73 17.40 -0.88 -12.49
CA ILE A 73 16.29 -0.55 -11.58
C ILE A 73 16.40 0.91 -11.11
N LEU A 74 17.60 1.39 -10.77
CA LEU A 74 17.81 2.80 -10.47
C LEU A 74 17.39 3.70 -11.63
N CYS A 75 17.74 3.38 -12.88
CA CYS A 75 17.35 4.18 -14.04
C CYS A 75 15.82 4.27 -14.19
N ILE A 76 15.09 3.17 -13.92
CA ILE A 76 13.62 3.15 -13.91
C ILE A 76 13.09 4.12 -12.84
N ILE A 77 13.64 4.06 -11.62
CA ILE A 77 13.25 4.94 -10.52
C ILE A 77 13.59 6.40 -10.82
N GLN A 78 14.78 6.69 -11.36
CA GLN A 78 15.17 8.04 -11.77
C GLN A 78 14.23 8.60 -12.82
N TYR A 79 13.80 7.77 -13.77
CA TYR A 79 12.83 8.16 -14.79
C TYR A 79 11.45 8.45 -14.18
N LEU A 80 10.97 7.65 -13.22
CA LEU A 80 9.73 7.91 -12.47
C LEU A 80 9.81 9.22 -11.68
N ARG A 81 10.93 9.47 -11.00
CA ARG A 81 11.19 10.72 -10.26
C ARG A 81 11.13 11.94 -11.17
N ASP A 82 11.70 11.83 -12.37
CA ASP A 82 11.73 12.94 -13.33
C ASP A 82 10.38 13.18 -13.99
N GLY A 83 9.63 12.10 -14.27
CA GLY A 83 8.33 12.14 -14.93
C GLY A 83 7.17 12.52 -14.00
N TYR A 84 7.38 12.53 -12.68
CA TYR A 84 6.35 12.94 -11.74
C TYR A 84 6.34 14.46 -11.54
N ILE A 85 5.22 15.10 -11.85
CA ILE A 85 4.99 16.54 -11.71
C ILE A 85 3.67 16.74 -10.93
N GLU A 86 3.68 17.55 -9.87
CA GLU A 86 2.48 17.99 -9.15
C GLU A 86 2.12 19.45 -9.55
N PRO A 87 0.85 19.78 -9.85
CA PRO A 87 -0.30 18.86 -10.00
C PRO A 87 -0.21 18.02 -11.28
N ALA A 88 -0.57 16.74 -11.17
CA ALA A 88 -0.42 15.75 -12.23
C ALA A 88 -1.45 15.94 -13.35
N GLU A 89 -1.18 16.84 -14.30
CA GLU A 89 -1.99 16.97 -15.51
C GLU A 89 -1.35 16.24 -16.70
N ARG A 90 -2.15 15.36 -17.33
CA ARG A 90 -2.03 14.74 -18.67
C ARG A 90 -0.73 14.02 -19.10
N ASP A 91 0.44 14.30 -18.54
CA ASP A 91 1.72 13.73 -19.00
C ASP A 91 2.15 12.45 -18.26
N LEU A 92 1.48 12.08 -17.17
CA LEU A 92 1.82 10.89 -16.37
C LEU A 92 1.70 9.58 -17.17
N GLN A 93 0.68 9.47 -18.03
CA GLN A 93 0.47 8.30 -18.88
C GLN A 93 1.59 8.12 -19.92
N LYS A 94 2.19 9.21 -20.42
CA LYS A 94 3.31 9.14 -21.38
C LYS A 94 4.56 8.60 -20.71
N VAL A 95 4.82 9.01 -19.47
CA VAL A 95 5.93 8.49 -18.65
C VAL A 95 5.78 6.97 -18.49
N LEU A 96 4.59 6.50 -18.11
CA LEU A 96 4.32 5.08 -17.96
C LEU A 96 4.47 4.30 -19.27
N GLN A 97 4.00 4.85 -20.38
CA GLN A 97 4.12 4.23 -21.70
C GLN A 97 5.57 4.09 -22.15
N GLN A 98 6.42 5.10 -21.90
CA GLN A 98 7.85 5.04 -22.22
C GLN A 98 8.63 4.08 -21.32
N LEU A 99 8.14 3.83 -20.11
CA LEU A 99 8.75 2.93 -19.13
C LEU A 99 8.30 1.47 -19.28
N GLU A 100 7.20 1.22 -20.00
CA GLU A 100 6.61 -0.11 -20.17
C GLU A 100 7.59 -1.19 -20.68
N PRO A 101 8.47 -0.92 -21.68
CA PRO A 101 9.44 -1.92 -22.13
C PRO A 101 10.42 -2.36 -21.03
N GLN A 102 10.84 -1.45 -20.16
CA GLN A 102 11.79 -1.69 -19.09
C GLN A 102 11.13 -2.50 -17.96
N ILE A 103 9.88 -2.18 -17.61
CA ILE A 103 9.10 -2.98 -16.64
C ILE A 103 8.80 -4.37 -17.21
N THR A 104 8.47 -4.47 -18.50
CA THR A 104 8.23 -5.76 -19.16
C THR A 104 9.50 -6.61 -19.17
N PHE A 105 10.68 -6.02 -19.38
CA PHE A 105 11.94 -6.75 -19.25
C PHE A 105 12.14 -7.31 -17.84
N LEU A 106 11.89 -6.51 -16.78
CA LEU A 106 11.94 -7.02 -15.40
C LEU A 106 10.93 -8.15 -15.17
N GLU A 107 9.72 -8.04 -15.73
CA GLU A 107 8.70 -9.09 -15.68
C GLU A 107 9.20 -10.40 -16.32
N GLU A 108 9.83 -10.35 -17.49
CA GLU A 108 10.40 -11.53 -18.15
C GLU A 108 11.51 -12.19 -17.33
N LEU A 109 12.33 -11.40 -16.62
CA LEU A 109 13.33 -11.96 -15.69
C LEU A 109 12.67 -12.77 -14.56
N THR A 110 11.51 -12.34 -14.05
CA THR A 110 10.78 -13.09 -13.01
C THR A 110 10.29 -14.46 -13.50
N LYS A 111 10.09 -14.61 -14.82
CA LYS A 111 9.63 -15.86 -15.46
C LYS A 111 10.76 -16.86 -15.68
N MET A 112 12.02 -16.44 -15.55
CA MET A 112 13.20 -17.33 -15.67
C MET A 112 13.36 -18.32 -14.49
N GLY A 113 12.51 -18.22 -13.46
CA GLY A 113 12.43 -19.17 -12.35
C GLY A 113 13.07 -18.67 -11.06
N GLY A 114 13.20 -19.57 -10.08
CA GLY A 114 13.55 -19.23 -8.70
C GLY A 114 14.87 -18.47 -8.56
N ALA A 115 15.91 -18.88 -9.29
CA ALA A 115 17.22 -18.26 -9.17
C ALA A 115 17.26 -16.79 -9.57
N MET A 116 16.61 -16.43 -10.68
CA MET A 116 16.53 -15.05 -11.13
C MET A 116 15.64 -14.21 -10.19
N ARG A 117 14.56 -14.79 -9.66
CA ARG A 117 13.76 -14.16 -8.61
C ARG A 117 14.60 -13.88 -7.36
N THR A 118 15.39 -14.84 -6.87
CA THR A 118 16.27 -14.62 -5.73
C THR A 118 17.31 -13.52 -5.98
N VAL A 119 17.87 -13.43 -7.19
CA VAL A 119 18.75 -12.30 -7.57
C VAL A 119 18.01 -10.97 -7.50
N LEU A 120 16.82 -10.89 -8.10
CA LEU A 120 15.99 -9.68 -8.07
C LEU A 120 15.57 -9.32 -6.64
N THR A 121 15.19 -10.29 -5.80
CA THR A 121 14.87 -10.08 -4.38
C THR A 121 16.04 -9.44 -3.66
N LYS A 122 17.24 -10.01 -3.79
CA LYS A 122 18.44 -9.46 -3.18
C LYS A 122 18.66 -8.02 -3.61
N ILE A 123 18.54 -7.72 -4.90
CA ILE A 123 18.75 -6.36 -5.41
C ILE A 123 17.69 -5.39 -4.87
N LEU A 124 16.40 -5.75 -4.99
CA LEU A 124 15.28 -4.89 -4.63
C LEU A 124 15.24 -4.56 -3.14
N THR A 125 15.72 -5.49 -2.30
CA THR A 125 15.73 -5.37 -0.83
C THR A 125 17.07 -4.92 -0.25
N ASN A 126 18.13 -4.79 -1.06
CA ASN A 126 19.46 -4.39 -0.58
C ASN A 126 19.51 -2.90 -0.22
N GLN A 127 19.60 -2.62 1.08
CA GLN A 127 19.65 -1.25 1.58
C GLN A 127 20.95 -0.52 1.25
N GLN A 128 22.07 -1.22 1.22
CA GLN A 128 23.38 -0.63 0.95
C GLN A 128 23.46 -0.19 -0.51
N THR A 129 23.10 -1.06 -1.44
CA THR A 129 23.08 -0.76 -2.88
C THR A 129 22.12 0.38 -3.19
N TYR A 130 20.94 0.42 -2.57
CA TYR A 130 20.02 1.55 -2.72
C TYR A 130 20.63 2.87 -2.26
N LYS A 131 21.25 2.91 -1.07
CA LYS A 131 21.89 4.13 -0.55
C LYS A 131 23.02 4.62 -1.46
N GLU A 132 23.92 3.71 -1.85
CA GLU A 132 25.07 4.03 -2.71
C GLU A 132 24.65 4.55 -4.09
N LEU A 133 23.60 3.98 -4.67
CA LEU A 133 23.14 4.33 -6.01
C LEU A 133 22.18 5.53 -6.03
N SER A 134 21.29 5.65 -5.04
CA SER A 134 20.26 6.70 -5.02
C SER A 134 20.79 8.07 -4.60
N MET A 135 21.74 8.13 -3.67
CA MET A 135 22.34 9.40 -3.22
C MET A 135 23.45 9.91 -4.16
N GLY A 136 23.89 9.06 -5.11
CA GLY A 136 25.00 9.36 -6.02
C GLY A 136 26.35 9.53 -5.32
N LYS A 137 27.42 9.64 -6.10
CA LYS A 137 28.67 10.23 -5.61
C LYS A 137 28.48 11.76 -5.59
N GLU A 138 29.07 12.46 -4.62
CA GLU A 138 28.83 13.90 -4.37
C GLU A 138 28.94 14.80 -5.63
N ASP A 139 29.71 14.37 -6.64
CA ASP A 139 29.94 15.12 -7.87
C ASP A 139 28.81 15.01 -8.93
N ASN A 140 27.85 14.09 -8.80
CA ASN A 140 26.79 13.91 -9.80
C ASN A 140 25.59 14.84 -9.54
N LEU A 141 25.65 16.04 -10.13
CA LEU A 141 24.58 17.05 -10.04
C LEU A 141 23.21 16.57 -10.51
N TYR A 142 23.14 15.71 -11.54
CA TYR A 142 21.87 15.16 -12.02
C TYR A 142 21.25 14.23 -10.98
N ALA A 143 22.03 13.28 -10.45
CA ALA A 143 21.55 12.34 -9.44
C ALA A 143 21.01 13.05 -8.19
N LYS A 144 21.71 14.11 -7.75
CA LYS A 144 21.26 14.94 -6.62
C LYS A 144 19.92 15.61 -6.90
N LYS A 145 19.80 16.35 -8.02
CA LYS A 145 18.54 17.02 -8.41
C LYS A 145 17.38 16.02 -8.55
N ASN A 146 17.66 14.87 -9.13
CA ASN A 146 16.68 13.80 -9.30
C ASN A 146 16.23 13.23 -7.94
N TYR A 147 17.15 13.03 -6.99
CA TYR A 147 16.82 12.60 -5.63
C TYR A 147 16.06 13.68 -4.84
N ASP A 148 16.37 14.95 -5.04
CA ASP A 148 15.63 16.07 -4.42
C ASP A 148 14.16 16.12 -4.88
N LYS A 149 13.86 15.74 -6.13
CA LYS A 149 12.48 15.55 -6.61
C LYS A 149 11.75 14.47 -5.82
N TYR A 150 12.41 13.34 -5.59
CA TYR A 150 11.87 12.27 -4.74
C TYR A 150 11.57 12.77 -3.32
N LEU A 151 12.51 13.46 -2.68
CA LEU A 151 12.31 14.02 -1.33
C LEU A 151 11.18 15.03 -1.28
N SER A 152 11.00 15.82 -2.33
CA SER A 152 9.90 16.79 -2.44
C SER A 152 8.55 16.08 -2.56
N ALA A 153 8.45 15.05 -3.41
CA ALA A 153 7.25 14.23 -3.55
C ALA A 153 6.90 13.50 -2.24
N LEU A 154 7.90 13.08 -1.47
CA LEU A 154 7.74 12.42 -0.17
C LEU A 154 7.14 13.38 0.87
N LYS A 155 7.69 14.59 1.01
CA LYS A 155 7.17 15.62 1.93
C LYS A 155 5.72 16.02 1.64
N ASN A 156 5.35 16.17 0.35
CA ASN A 156 3.96 16.48 -0.04
C ASN A 156 2.98 15.34 0.33
N SER A 157 3.52 14.17 0.65
CA SER A 157 2.75 12.99 1.00
C SER A 157 2.41 12.93 2.50
N ASP A 158 3.02 13.76 3.37
CA ASP A 158 2.72 13.81 4.82
C ASP A 158 1.24 14.17 5.11
N LEU A 159 0.62 13.44 6.04
CA LEU A 159 -0.77 13.68 6.45
C LEU A 159 -0.83 14.90 7.37
N VAL A 160 -1.16 16.07 6.80
CA VAL A 160 -1.49 17.25 7.60
C VAL A 160 -2.92 17.13 8.10
N SER A 161 -3.12 17.18 9.42
CA SER A 161 -4.45 17.22 10.04
C SER A 161 -5.25 18.41 9.51
N VAL A 162 -6.56 18.22 9.33
CA VAL A 162 -7.52 19.19 8.75
C VAL A 162 -7.56 20.54 9.50
N GLU A 163 -6.96 20.65 10.68
CA GLU A 163 -6.93 21.86 11.51
C GLU A 163 -6.03 22.99 10.96
N GLU A 164 -5.02 22.70 10.11
CA GLU A 164 -4.06 23.75 9.67
C GLU A 164 -4.52 24.56 8.44
N LYS A 165 -5.59 24.15 7.74
CA LYS A 165 -6.09 24.91 6.57
C LYS A 165 -6.91 26.15 6.92
N ASN A 166 -7.17 26.44 8.19
CA ASN A 166 -8.02 27.56 8.61
C ASN A 166 -7.27 28.76 9.21
N GLN A 167 -5.93 28.76 9.26
CA GLN A 167 -5.17 29.88 9.85
C GLN A 167 -4.55 30.87 8.85
N SER A 168 -4.70 30.66 7.53
CA SER A 168 -4.17 31.59 6.52
C SER A 168 -5.23 32.45 5.82
N ALA A 169 -6.46 32.53 6.34
CA ALA A 169 -7.56 33.28 5.71
C ALA A 169 -8.34 34.21 6.66
N ALA A 170 -7.80 34.52 7.84
CA ALA A 170 -8.45 35.43 8.80
C ALA A 170 -7.43 36.41 9.41
N ALA A 171 -6.76 37.17 8.54
CA ALA A 171 -6.10 38.40 8.93
C ALA A 171 -6.63 39.50 8.01
N ASP A 172 -7.86 39.95 8.29
CA ASP A 172 -8.32 41.32 8.08
C ASP A 172 -9.77 41.44 8.54
N ILE A 173 -9.96 42.12 9.68
CA ILE A 173 -10.97 43.15 9.98
C ILE A 173 -11.06 43.26 11.50
N ALA A 174 -10.50 44.37 12.00
CA ALA A 174 -10.72 44.86 13.34
C ALA A 174 -12.18 45.33 13.52
N VAL A 175 -12.71 45.25 14.74
CA VAL A 175 -13.26 46.37 15.54
C VAL A 175 -14.15 45.83 16.68
N GLY A 176 -13.73 46.10 17.92
CA GLY A 176 -14.55 46.81 18.92
C GLY A 176 -15.54 46.07 19.83
N ALA A 177 -15.35 46.32 21.14
CA ALA A 177 -16.36 46.54 22.19
C ALA A 177 -16.75 45.38 23.15
N GLU A 178 -16.15 45.46 24.34
CA GLU A 178 -16.71 45.39 25.71
C GLU A 178 -17.93 44.53 26.08
N GLY A 179 -17.74 43.76 27.16
CA GLY A 179 -18.61 43.86 28.35
C GLY A 179 -19.47 42.64 28.71
N GLY A 180 -19.37 42.19 29.98
CA GLY A 180 -20.50 41.61 30.71
C GLY A 180 -20.31 40.20 31.27
N ALA A 181 -20.19 40.13 32.60
CA ALA A 181 -20.19 38.92 33.42
C ALA A 181 -21.57 38.26 33.54
N GLY A 182 -21.60 36.97 33.87
CA GLY A 182 -22.84 36.30 34.30
C GLY A 182 -22.71 34.78 34.44
N ALA A 183 -22.33 34.32 35.63
CA ALA A 183 -22.45 32.93 36.04
C ALA A 183 -23.91 32.56 36.31
N MET A 184 -24.37 31.37 35.90
CA MET A 184 -25.44 30.68 36.62
C MET A 184 -25.39 29.16 36.43
N VAL A 185 -25.22 28.49 37.56
CA VAL A 185 -25.38 27.06 37.82
C VAL A 185 -26.87 26.71 37.80
N LEU A 186 -27.25 25.52 37.31
CA LEU A 186 -28.42 24.80 37.81
C LEU A 186 -28.28 23.28 37.60
N LEU A 187 -28.39 22.59 38.74
CA LEU A 187 -28.41 21.15 38.98
C LEU A 187 -29.83 20.58 38.89
N GLY A 188 -29.91 19.27 38.67
CA GLY A 188 -31.03 18.38 39.03
C GLY A 188 -31.52 17.55 37.84
N THR A 189 -31.85 16.26 37.95
CA THR A 189 -31.88 15.30 39.07
C THR A 189 -32.06 13.91 38.43
N GLU A 190 -31.68 12.89 39.19
CA GLU A 190 -31.72 11.46 38.87
C GLU A 190 -33.15 10.92 38.72
N ASP A 191 -33.30 9.83 37.95
CA ASP A 191 -34.28 8.78 38.24
C ASP A 191 -33.76 7.41 37.76
N GLN A 192 -33.78 6.45 38.70
CA GLN A 192 -33.46 5.03 38.52
C GLN A 192 -34.73 4.26 38.15
N ASP A 193 -34.63 3.31 37.23
CA ASP A 193 -35.45 2.09 37.30
C ASP A 193 -34.66 0.88 36.75
N GLY A 194 -34.82 -0.25 37.42
CA GLY A 194 -34.00 -1.45 37.28
C GLY A 194 -34.62 -2.54 36.41
N GLY A 195 -33.75 -3.42 35.87
CA GLY A 195 -34.23 -4.69 35.31
C GLY A 195 -33.30 -5.38 34.31
N GLN A 196 -32.68 -6.47 34.79
CA GLN A 196 -32.24 -7.67 34.07
C GLN A 196 -30.93 -7.66 33.25
N SER A 197 -30.00 -8.45 33.78
CA SER A 197 -28.71 -8.86 33.25
C SER A 197 -28.83 -9.92 32.14
N VAL A 198 -28.38 -9.58 30.92
CA VAL A 198 -28.04 -10.57 29.88
C VAL A 198 -26.77 -10.12 29.16
N GLY A 199 -25.71 -10.93 29.26
CA GLY A 199 -24.53 -10.93 28.39
C GLY A 199 -23.67 -9.66 28.41
N GLN A 200 -22.60 -9.65 29.21
CA GLN A 200 -21.51 -8.68 29.06
C GLN A 200 -20.82 -8.87 27.70
N ARG A 201 -21.35 -8.23 26.65
CA ARG A 201 -20.53 -7.79 25.52
C ARG A 201 -19.62 -6.71 26.07
N LYS A 202 -18.35 -7.05 26.31
CA LYS A 202 -17.29 -6.07 26.59
C LYS A 202 -17.26 -5.08 25.42
N ARG A 203 -17.95 -3.97 25.58
CA ARG A 203 -17.81 -2.78 24.72
C ARG A 203 -16.39 -2.31 24.93
N VAL A 204 -15.53 -2.55 23.95
CA VAL A 204 -14.21 -1.93 23.88
C VAL A 204 -14.47 -0.43 23.86
N LYS A 205 -14.26 0.23 25.01
CA LYS A 205 -14.18 1.68 25.06
C LYS A 205 -12.87 2.03 24.35
N LEU A 206 -12.96 2.46 23.09
CA LEU A 206 -11.91 3.25 22.48
C LEU A 206 -11.78 4.51 23.35
N SER A 207 -10.79 4.52 24.22
CA SER A 207 -10.44 5.69 25.01
C SER A 207 -10.01 6.78 24.04
N SER A 208 -10.84 7.79 23.88
CA SER A 208 -10.54 9.04 23.20
C SER A 208 -9.55 9.84 24.04
N SER A 209 -8.28 9.44 24.08
CA SER A 209 -7.18 10.24 24.64
C SER A 209 -5.84 9.58 24.33
N THR A 210 -5.32 9.86 23.14
CA THR A 210 -3.95 10.31 22.85
C THR A 210 -3.88 10.41 21.32
N LYS A 211 -3.73 11.63 20.80
CA LYS A 211 -3.21 11.82 19.44
C LYS A 211 -1.75 11.34 19.51
N ASP A 212 -1.50 10.05 19.33
CA ASP A 212 -0.13 9.55 19.25
C ASP A 212 0.44 9.99 17.90
N PRO A 213 1.39 10.94 17.86
CA PRO A 213 1.97 11.43 16.61
C PRO A 213 2.87 10.39 15.91
N TYR A 214 3.00 9.19 16.49
CA TYR A 214 3.97 8.17 16.11
C TYR A 214 3.54 7.25 14.96
N ILE A 215 2.24 7.15 14.64
CA ILE A 215 1.77 6.23 13.59
C ILE A 215 2.06 6.78 12.17
N ILE A 216 2.24 8.09 12.05
CA ILE A 216 2.49 8.77 10.77
C ILE A 216 3.91 9.34 10.79
N ASP A 217 4.89 8.48 11.03
CA ASP A 217 6.28 8.85 10.78
C ASP A 217 6.47 9.12 9.27
N SER A 218 7.25 10.15 8.95
CA SER A 218 7.68 10.42 7.57
C SER A 218 8.24 9.14 6.94
N LEU A 219 7.70 8.71 5.80
CA LEU A 219 8.24 7.56 5.07
C LEU A 219 9.72 7.79 4.81
N LYS A 220 10.56 6.78 5.10
CA LYS A 220 11.99 6.79 4.77
C LYS A 220 12.33 5.49 4.08
N HIS A 221 12.35 5.53 2.75
CA HIS A 221 12.71 4.36 1.97
C HIS A 221 14.18 4.00 2.13
N LYS A 222 14.44 2.72 2.36
CA LYS A 222 15.76 2.13 2.62
C LYS A 222 16.22 1.25 1.47
N CYS A 223 15.32 0.78 0.62
CA CYS A 223 15.63 -0.11 -0.51
C CYS A 223 14.82 0.27 -1.76
N PHE A 224 15.17 -0.32 -2.90
CA PHE A 224 14.48 -0.06 -4.17
C PHE A 224 13.01 -0.47 -4.14
N LEU A 225 12.67 -1.58 -3.45
CA LEU A 225 11.29 -2.05 -3.34
C LEU A 225 10.38 -1.01 -2.69
N GLU A 226 10.84 -0.41 -1.59
CA GLU A 226 10.10 0.62 -0.85
C GLU A 226 9.81 1.84 -1.73
N GLU A 227 10.83 2.36 -2.42
CA GLU A 227 10.64 3.50 -3.30
C GLU A 227 9.84 3.16 -4.57
N LEU A 228 10.02 1.97 -5.13
CA LEU A 228 9.26 1.53 -6.30
C LEU A 228 7.77 1.40 -5.96
N LEU A 229 7.43 0.91 -4.77
CA LEU A 229 6.04 0.90 -4.31
C LEU A 229 5.52 2.32 -4.12
N PHE A 230 6.29 3.23 -3.52
CA PHE A 230 5.91 4.63 -3.39
C PHE A 230 5.55 5.26 -4.75
N TRP A 231 6.37 5.06 -5.78
CA TRP A 231 6.05 5.54 -7.13
C TRP A 231 4.85 4.80 -7.74
N THR A 232 4.71 3.50 -7.50
CA THR A 232 3.51 2.76 -7.92
C THR A 232 2.24 3.40 -7.35
N ILE A 233 2.27 3.84 -6.10
CA ILE A 233 1.14 4.53 -5.44
C ILE A 233 0.92 5.91 -6.04
N LYS A 234 1.98 6.72 -6.19
CA LYS A 234 1.91 8.07 -6.76
C LYS A 234 1.41 8.10 -8.20
N PHE A 235 1.64 7.04 -8.95
CA PHE A 235 1.14 6.83 -10.30
C PHE A 235 -0.19 6.04 -10.35
N GLU A 236 -0.89 5.92 -9.22
CA GLU A 236 -2.22 5.29 -9.11
C GLU A 236 -2.27 3.82 -9.56
N PHE A 237 -1.27 3.04 -9.14
CA PHE A 237 -1.13 1.60 -9.39
C PHE A 237 -1.12 1.20 -10.89
N PRO A 238 -0.12 1.65 -11.68
CA PRO A 238 0.02 1.27 -13.08
C PRO A 238 0.06 -0.25 -13.26
N GLN A 239 -0.73 -0.79 -14.19
CA GLN A 239 -0.89 -2.23 -14.35
C GLN A 239 0.42 -2.98 -14.51
N LYS A 240 1.34 -2.49 -15.34
CA LYS A 240 2.64 -3.14 -15.58
C LYS A 240 3.53 -3.20 -14.33
N MET A 241 3.53 -2.14 -13.52
CA MET A 241 4.26 -2.12 -12.25
C MET A 241 3.65 -3.09 -11.25
N VAL A 242 2.32 -3.09 -11.13
CA VAL A 242 1.59 -4.02 -10.25
C VAL A 242 1.87 -5.47 -10.66
N THR A 243 1.78 -5.81 -11.95
CA THR A 243 2.10 -7.15 -12.45
C THR A 243 3.52 -7.57 -12.11
N PHE A 244 4.52 -6.70 -12.31
CA PHE A 244 5.89 -6.99 -11.94
C PHE A 244 6.05 -7.27 -10.43
N LEU A 245 5.51 -6.41 -9.56
CA LEU A 245 5.58 -6.57 -8.11
C LEU A 245 4.91 -7.87 -7.66
N LEU A 246 3.75 -8.22 -8.23
CA LEU A 246 3.03 -9.45 -7.88
C LEU A 246 3.71 -10.71 -8.44
N ASN A 247 4.38 -10.65 -9.60
CA ASN A 247 5.09 -11.81 -10.16
C ASN A 247 6.31 -12.25 -9.32
N MET A 248 6.77 -11.40 -8.41
CA MET A 248 7.86 -11.70 -7.47
C MET A 248 7.39 -12.45 -6.21
N LEU A 249 6.09 -12.53 -5.93
CA LEU A 249 5.52 -13.18 -4.73
C LEU A 249 5.90 -14.65 -4.50
N PRO A 250 6.25 -15.47 -5.52
CA PRO A 250 6.74 -16.82 -5.26
C PRO A 250 8.03 -16.89 -4.44
N ASP A 251 8.81 -15.80 -4.39
CA ASP A 251 9.98 -15.68 -3.52
C ASP A 251 9.55 -15.17 -2.14
N GLN A 252 9.73 -15.99 -1.09
CA GLN A 252 9.14 -15.74 0.23
C GLN A 252 9.77 -14.54 0.94
N ASP A 253 11.09 -14.37 0.83
CA ASP A 253 11.81 -13.23 1.41
C ASP A 253 11.31 -11.91 0.79
N TYR A 254 11.08 -11.91 -0.52
CA TYR A 254 10.42 -10.81 -1.20
C TYR A 254 8.99 -10.59 -0.69
N LYS A 255 8.17 -11.65 -0.63
CA LYS A 255 6.76 -11.56 -0.19
C LYS A 255 6.62 -10.93 1.20
N ILE A 256 7.46 -11.35 2.15
CA ILE A 256 7.48 -10.79 3.51
C ILE A 256 7.84 -9.30 3.47
N THR A 257 8.92 -8.96 2.76
CA THR A 257 9.40 -7.57 2.67
C THR A 257 8.37 -6.68 1.98
N PHE A 258 7.82 -7.11 0.84
CA PHE A 258 6.82 -6.37 0.09
C PHE A 258 5.53 -6.16 0.89
N THR A 259 5.07 -7.17 1.62
CA THR A 259 3.90 -7.05 2.49
C THR A 259 4.14 -6.02 3.59
N LYS A 260 5.30 -6.08 4.26
CA LYS A 260 5.67 -5.10 5.29
C LYS A 260 5.71 -3.68 4.72
N THR A 261 6.37 -3.51 3.57
CA THR A 261 6.42 -2.23 2.86
C THR A 261 5.03 -1.73 2.49
N PHE A 262 4.14 -2.60 2.01
CA PHE A 262 2.76 -2.24 1.66
C PHE A 262 1.97 -1.75 2.87
N VAL A 263 2.11 -2.41 4.02
CA VAL A 263 1.50 -1.96 5.29
C VAL A 263 2.03 -0.59 5.72
N GLN A 264 3.34 -0.36 5.63
CA GLN A 264 3.94 0.93 5.95
C GLN A 264 3.44 2.08 5.06
N HIS A 265 3.02 1.76 3.83
CA HIS A 265 2.49 2.74 2.89
C HIS A 265 0.96 2.88 2.95
N TYR A 266 0.26 2.11 3.78
CA TYR A 266 -1.19 2.01 3.74
C TYR A 266 -1.89 3.37 3.92
N ALA A 267 -1.37 4.20 4.83
CA ALA A 267 -1.86 5.58 5.03
C ALA A 267 -1.73 6.45 3.76
N PHE A 268 -0.65 6.28 3.01
CA PHE A 268 -0.38 7.01 1.76
C PHE A 268 -1.22 6.50 0.59
N ILE A 269 -1.45 5.19 0.53
CA ILE A 269 -2.36 4.56 -0.42
C ILE A 269 -3.75 5.21 -0.29
N MET A 270 -4.25 5.31 0.93
CA MET A 270 -5.58 5.87 1.19
C MET A 270 -5.65 7.37 0.93
N LYS A 271 -4.61 8.14 1.31
CA LYS A 271 -4.52 9.56 0.95
C LYS A 271 -4.59 9.77 -0.56
N THR A 272 -3.92 8.93 -1.34
CA THR A 272 -3.92 8.99 -2.80
C THR A 272 -5.27 8.59 -3.37
N LEU A 273 -5.87 7.51 -2.85
CA LEU A 273 -7.22 7.06 -3.22
C LEU A 273 -8.27 8.16 -3.03
N MET A 274 -8.16 8.94 -1.95
CA MET A 274 -9.07 10.06 -1.69
C MET A 274 -8.89 11.26 -2.64
N LYS A 275 -7.75 11.38 -3.30
CA LYS A 275 -7.47 12.46 -4.27
C LYS A 275 -7.73 12.02 -5.71
N SER A 276 -7.61 10.72 -6.00
CA SER A 276 -7.79 10.17 -7.35
C SER A 276 -9.20 10.43 -7.90
N HIS A 277 -9.27 10.67 -9.20
CA HIS A 277 -10.51 10.77 -9.96
C HIS A 277 -11.05 9.40 -10.39
N GLU A 278 -10.21 8.37 -10.42
CA GLU A 278 -10.55 6.99 -10.81
C GLU A 278 -10.55 6.06 -9.59
N SER A 279 -11.18 6.51 -8.49
CA SER A 279 -11.11 5.85 -7.18
C SER A 279 -11.57 4.40 -7.19
N ASP A 280 -12.56 4.03 -7.99
CA ASP A 280 -13.06 2.65 -8.04
C ASP A 280 -12.05 1.69 -8.69
N THR A 281 -11.43 2.11 -9.79
CA THR A 281 -10.37 1.34 -10.45
C THR A 281 -9.17 1.18 -9.52
N MET A 282 -8.77 2.26 -8.85
CA MET A 282 -7.66 2.23 -7.91
C MET A 282 -7.96 1.33 -6.69
N SER A 283 -9.18 1.43 -6.13
CA SER A 283 -9.66 0.57 -5.04
C SER A 283 -9.60 -0.90 -5.41
N ASN A 284 -10.11 -1.29 -6.58
CA ASN A 284 -10.07 -2.67 -7.06
C ASN A 284 -8.62 -3.21 -7.16
N ARG A 285 -7.67 -2.39 -7.59
CA ARG A 285 -6.24 -2.77 -7.64
C ARG A 285 -5.67 -2.97 -6.23
N ILE A 286 -5.98 -2.07 -5.30
CA ILE A 286 -5.54 -2.16 -3.90
C ILE A 286 -6.06 -3.43 -3.25
N VAL A 287 -7.35 -3.74 -3.42
CA VAL A 287 -7.98 -4.97 -2.90
C VAL A 287 -7.30 -6.20 -3.48
N HIS A 288 -7.10 -6.22 -4.80
CA HIS A 288 -6.47 -7.36 -5.48
C HIS A 288 -5.04 -7.62 -4.97
N ILE A 289 -4.24 -6.57 -4.76
CA ILE A 289 -2.90 -6.69 -4.16
C ILE A 289 -3.02 -7.20 -2.72
N SER A 290 -3.89 -6.60 -1.91
CA SER A 290 -4.07 -6.94 -0.50
C SER A 290 -4.45 -8.42 -0.32
N VAL A 291 -5.40 -8.92 -1.11
CA VAL A 291 -5.80 -10.34 -1.08
C VAL A 291 -4.63 -11.27 -1.40
N GLN A 292 -3.72 -10.90 -2.30
CA GLN A 292 -2.55 -11.72 -2.63
C GLN A 292 -1.47 -11.70 -1.54
N LEU A 293 -1.31 -10.57 -0.84
CA LEU A 293 -0.33 -10.43 0.24
C LEU A 293 -0.77 -11.11 1.53
N PHE A 294 -2.05 -10.94 1.91
CA PHE A 294 -2.59 -11.42 3.18
C PHE A 294 -3.31 -12.78 3.08
N SER A 295 -3.14 -13.50 1.96
CA SER A 295 -3.70 -14.86 1.79
C SER A 295 -3.04 -15.91 2.68
N ASN A 296 -1.81 -15.66 3.15
CA ASN A 296 -1.10 -16.52 4.09
C ASN A 296 -1.40 -16.06 5.54
N GLU A 297 -2.02 -16.94 6.33
CA GLU A 297 -2.42 -16.68 7.72
C GLU A 297 -1.23 -16.29 8.61
N GLU A 298 -0.10 -17.00 8.51
CA GLU A 298 1.07 -16.74 9.33
C GLU A 298 1.66 -15.36 9.04
N LEU A 299 1.74 -15.01 7.76
CA LEU A 299 2.21 -13.69 7.34
C LEU A 299 1.23 -12.59 7.77
N ALA A 300 -0.07 -12.78 7.60
CA ALA A 300 -1.08 -11.81 8.02
C ALA A 300 -1.07 -11.58 9.53
N ARG A 301 -0.89 -12.65 10.32
CA ARG A 301 -0.73 -12.57 11.77
C ARG A 301 0.55 -11.82 12.15
N HIS A 302 1.68 -12.13 11.51
CA HIS A 302 2.93 -11.41 11.72
C HIS A 302 2.81 -9.91 11.38
N MET A 303 2.10 -9.54 10.31
CA MET A 303 1.84 -8.12 9.99
C MET A 303 0.95 -7.44 11.03
N THR A 304 0.01 -8.17 11.62
CA THR A 304 -0.86 -7.66 12.69
C THR A 304 -0.10 -7.40 13.98
N GLU A 305 0.76 -8.34 14.37
CA GLU A 305 1.53 -8.28 15.62
C GLU A 305 2.72 -7.32 15.52
N GLU A 306 3.54 -7.42 14.46
CA GLU A 306 4.83 -6.72 14.34
C GLU A 306 4.74 -5.39 13.60
N CYS A 307 3.73 -5.21 12.74
CA CYS A 307 3.56 -3.99 11.94
C CYS A 307 2.32 -3.19 12.33
N GLN A 308 1.65 -3.56 13.44
CA GLN A 308 0.46 -2.89 13.96
C GLN A 308 -0.63 -2.69 12.89
N LEU A 309 -0.79 -3.66 11.97
CA LEU A 309 -1.67 -3.53 10.81
C LEU A 309 -3.08 -3.07 11.17
N LEU A 310 -3.69 -3.66 12.21
CA LEU A 310 -5.04 -3.29 12.64
C LEU A 310 -5.13 -1.83 13.10
N ASP A 311 -4.13 -1.36 13.83
CA ASP A 311 -4.09 0.02 14.32
C ASP A 311 -3.93 1.02 13.17
N ILE A 312 -3.06 0.69 12.20
CA ILE A 312 -2.92 1.46 10.96
C ILE A 312 -4.25 1.49 10.19
N MET A 313 -4.90 0.33 9.99
CA MET A 313 -6.16 0.26 9.26
C MET A 313 -7.27 1.08 9.94
N VAL A 314 -7.40 0.98 11.26
CA VAL A 314 -8.41 1.74 12.03
C VAL A 314 -8.11 3.24 11.97
N THR A 315 -6.86 3.63 12.18
CA THR A 315 -6.43 5.04 12.13
C THR A 315 -6.71 5.66 10.76
N VAL A 316 -6.35 4.94 9.69
CA VAL A 316 -6.56 5.41 8.32
C VAL A 316 -8.05 5.46 7.99
N LEU A 317 -8.85 4.49 8.42
CA LEU A 317 -10.30 4.50 8.27
C LEU A 317 -10.93 5.71 8.95
N LEU A 318 -10.54 5.99 10.20
CA LEU A 318 -11.02 7.15 10.94
C LEU A 318 -10.71 8.45 10.19
N TYR A 319 -9.47 8.60 9.70
CA TYR A 319 -9.07 9.76 8.89
C TYR A 319 -9.90 9.90 7.60
N MET A 320 -10.17 8.80 6.90
CA MET A 320 -11.01 8.80 5.70
C MET A 320 -12.45 9.18 6.02
N MET A 321 -13.00 8.67 7.12
CA MET A 321 -14.35 9.01 7.60
C MET A 321 -14.45 10.49 7.96
N GLU A 322 -13.51 11.03 8.74
CA GLU A 322 -13.45 12.44 9.11
C GLU A 322 -13.43 13.36 7.88
N SER A 323 -12.66 12.98 6.87
CA SER A 323 -12.54 13.75 5.62
C SER A 323 -13.81 13.73 4.77
N CYS A 324 -14.77 12.85 5.06
CA CYS A 324 -16.09 12.79 4.41
C CYS A 324 -17.19 13.52 5.20
N LEU A 325 -16.88 14.01 6.42
CA LEU A 325 -17.82 14.72 7.26
C LEU A 325 -18.00 16.17 6.78
N ILE A 326 -19.25 16.65 6.79
CA ILE A 326 -19.62 18.04 6.56
C ILE A 326 -20.25 18.59 7.83
N LYS A 327 -19.91 19.83 8.17
CA LYS A 327 -20.52 20.51 9.32
C LYS A 327 -22.00 20.79 9.02
N SER A 328 -22.90 20.26 9.85
CA SER A 328 -24.33 20.57 9.75
C SER A 328 -24.57 22.02 10.17
N GLU A 329 -25.14 22.81 9.26
CA GLU A 329 -25.55 24.20 9.54
C GLU A 329 -26.75 24.28 10.50
N LEU A 330 -27.48 23.18 10.70
CA LEU A 330 -28.72 23.16 11.47
C LEU A 330 -28.57 22.73 12.94
N GLN A 331 -27.49 22.02 13.31
CA GLN A 331 -27.34 21.42 14.65
C GLN A 331 -25.92 21.46 15.24
N GLY A 332 -24.93 22.03 14.54
CA GLY A 332 -23.53 22.03 15.00
C GLY A 332 -22.86 20.64 15.05
N LEU A 333 -23.56 19.60 14.60
CA LEU A 333 -23.09 18.21 14.49
C LEU A 333 -22.52 17.92 13.09
N TRP A 334 -21.61 16.96 12.98
CA TRP A 334 -21.04 16.54 11.70
C TRP A 334 -21.94 15.49 11.02
N LEU A 335 -22.22 15.65 9.74
CA LEU A 335 -23.02 14.72 8.92
C LEU A 335 -22.15 14.09 7.83
N PHE A 336 -22.40 12.81 7.51
CA PHE A 336 -21.78 12.17 6.36
C PHE A 336 -22.38 12.73 5.06
N LYS A 337 -21.52 13.10 4.11
CA LYS A 337 -21.96 13.54 2.78
C LYS A 337 -22.66 12.36 2.08
N GLN A 338 -23.99 12.42 1.93
CA GLN A 338 -24.85 11.35 1.39
C GLN A 338 -24.52 10.97 -0.07
N SER A 339 -23.69 11.76 -0.76
CA SER A 339 -23.20 11.54 -2.13
C SER A 339 -21.75 11.03 -2.22
N CYS A 340 -21.14 10.62 -1.10
CA CYS A 340 -19.74 10.18 -1.11
C CYS A 340 -19.63 8.74 -1.66
N VAL A 341 -19.48 8.62 -2.99
CA VAL A 341 -19.13 7.35 -3.70
C VAL A 341 -17.94 6.63 -3.03
N ARG A 342 -17.08 7.39 -2.34
CA ARG A 342 -15.88 6.93 -1.62
C ARG A 342 -16.15 6.03 -0.41
N LEU A 343 -17.37 6.02 0.14
CA LEU A 343 -17.74 5.10 1.22
C LEU A 343 -17.88 3.64 0.74
N GLN A 344 -18.19 3.44 -0.55
CA GLN A 344 -18.31 2.11 -1.14
C GLN A 344 -16.92 1.52 -1.44
N SER A 345 -16.02 2.32 -2.02
CA SER A 345 -14.60 1.96 -2.19
C SER A 345 -13.90 1.69 -0.85
N LEU A 346 -14.29 2.39 0.21
CA LEU A 346 -13.85 2.15 1.60
C LEU A 346 -14.25 0.77 2.14
N ARG A 347 -15.48 0.33 1.83
CA ARG A 347 -15.95 -1.01 2.20
C ARG A 347 -15.15 -2.08 1.48
N ASP A 348 -14.87 -1.86 0.20
CA ASP A 348 -14.15 -2.84 -0.62
C ASP A 348 -12.67 -2.94 -0.21
N CYS A 349 -12.02 -1.84 0.22
CA CYS A 349 -10.61 -1.83 0.70
C CYS A 349 -10.36 -2.44 2.08
N LEU A 350 -11.41 -2.71 2.88
CA LEU A 350 -11.28 -3.22 4.26
C LEU A 350 -11.71 -4.69 4.42
N VAL A 351 -12.20 -5.30 3.33
CA VAL A 351 -12.55 -6.72 3.24
C VAL A 351 -11.43 -7.45 2.51
#